data_AF-A0A7C5SUD2-F1
#
_entry.id   AF-A0A7C5SUD2-F1
#
_cell.length_a   1.000
_cell.length_b   1.000
_cell.length_c   1.000
_cell.angle_alpha   90.00
_cell.angle_beta   90.00
_cell.angle_gamma   90.00
#
_symmetry.space_group_name_H-M   'P 1'
#
loop_
_entity.id
_entity.type
_entity.pdbx_description
1 polymer ?
#
loop_
_entity_poly.entity_id
_entity_poly.type
_entity_poly.pdbx_seq_one_letter_code
_entity_poly.pdbx_strand_id
1 'polypeptide(L)'
;MTDSKKTKKPALSSRRKASSRREFIRSAVLATGVVTLSLAGLYPVLSGGANRLRPPGALKKLKDEQKFFAACIKCGQCVQVCPVNAIKLADLDEGVGLGVPYIDA
;
A
#
# COMPACT_ATOMS: atom_id res chain seq x y z
N MET A 1 14.12 -14.42 -57.90
CA MET A 1 15.22 -14.72 -56.96
C MET A 1 14.89 -14.15 -55.59
N THR A 2 14.77 -14.98 -54.56
CA THR A 2 15.26 -14.72 -53.18
C THR A 2 14.77 -15.86 -52.28
N ASP A 3 15.62 -16.87 -52.09
CA ASP A 3 15.42 -17.93 -51.11
C ASP A 3 15.94 -17.44 -49.75
N SER A 4 15.03 -17.32 -48.77
CA SER A 4 15.33 -16.78 -47.45
C SER A 4 15.76 -17.92 -46.50
N LYS A 5 17.07 -18.07 -46.34
CA LYS A 5 17.71 -19.14 -45.56
C LYS A 5 17.46 -18.96 -44.06
N LYS A 6 16.48 -19.69 -43.48
CA LYS A 6 16.25 -19.77 -42.03
C LYS A 6 17.45 -20.42 -41.32
N THR A 7 18.22 -19.63 -40.59
CA THR A 7 19.31 -20.10 -39.74
C THR A 7 18.74 -20.74 -38.46
N LYS A 8 18.98 -22.04 -38.24
CA LYS A 8 18.61 -22.72 -36.98
C LYS A 8 19.57 -22.28 -35.87
N LYS A 9 19.02 -21.69 -34.80
CA LYS A 9 19.80 -21.24 -33.62
C LYS A 9 20.32 -22.47 -32.84
N PRO A 10 21.56 -22.46 -32.34
CA PRO A 10 22.15 -23.59 -31.64
C PRO A 10 21.45 -23.85 -30.29
N ALA A 11 21.21 -25.13 -29.97
CA ALA A 11 20.60 -25.54 -28.72
C ALA A 11 21.59 -25.40 -27.55
N LEU A 12 21.18 -24.70 -26.49
CA LEU A 12 22.01 -24.48 -25.29
C LEU A 12 22.25 -25.79 -24.52
N SER A 13 23.45 -25.97 -23.96
CA SER A 13 23.82 -27.17 -23.18
C SER A 13 22.99 -27.30 -21.89
N SER A 14 22.76 -28.52 -21.41
CA SER A 14 21.86 -28.78 -20.27
C SER A 14 22.30 -28.07 -18.98
N ARG A 15 23.62 -27.95 -18.73
CA ARG A 15 24.17 -27.17 -17.61
C ARG A 15 23.89 -25.67 -17.72
N ARG A 16 24.01 -25.08 -18.92
CA ARG A 16 23.67 -23.66 -19.16
C ARG A 16 22.19 -23.41 -18.94
N LYS A 17 21.34 -24.34 -19.40
CA LYS A 17 19.88 -24.30 -19.18
C LYS A 17 19.52 -24.42 -17.69
N ALA A 18 20.20 -25.27 -16.94
CA ALA A 18 20.00 -25.40 -15.49
C ALA A 18 20.47 -24.16 -14.71
N SER A 19 21.61 -23.56 -15.08
CA SER A 19 22.11 -22.32 -14.46
C SER A 19 21.19 -21.14 -14.74
N SER A 20 20.77 -20.95 -16.00
CA SER A 20 19.83 -19.88 -16.38
C SER A 20 18.48 -20.02 -15.69
N ARG A 21 17.98 -21.25 -15.49
CA ARG A 21 16.75 -21.49 -14.72
C ARG A 21 16.90 -21.06 -13.25
N ARG A 22 18.04 -21.35 -12.61
CA ARG A 22 18.29 -20.96 -11.21
C ARG A 22 18.39 -19.45 -11.05
N GLU A 23 19.06 -18.79 -11.98
CA GLU A 23 19.20 -17.33 -11.99
C GLU A 23 17.84 -16.64 -12.17
N PHE A 24 17.02 -17.14 -13.10
CA PHE A 24 15.65 -16.66 -13.31
C PHE A 24 14.77 -16.82 -12.05
N ILE A 25 14.85 -17.97 -11.36
CA ILE A 25 14.09 -18.19 -10.12
C ILE A 25 14.56 -17.23 -9.03
N ARG A 26 15.88 -17.02 -8.88
CA ARG A 26 16.42 -16.08 -7.90
C ARG A 26 15.95 -14.66 -8.16
N SER A 27 16.04 -14.19 -9.40
CA SER A 27 15.57 -12.85 -9.76
C SER A 27 14.06 -12.71 -9.57
N ALA A 28 13.28 -13.76 -9.88
CA ALA A 28 11.84 -13.74 -9.69
C ALA A 28 11.45 -13.64 -8.22
N VAL A 29 12.08 -14.43 -7.34
CA VAL A 29 11.84 -14.39 -5.89
C VAL A 29 12.20 -13.03 -5.29
N LEU A 30 13.34 -12.45 -5.71
CA LEU A 30 13.73 -11.12 -5.26
C LEU A 30 12.75 -10.05 -5.73
N ALA A 31 12.35 -10.09 -7.01
CA ALA A 31 11.40 -9.15 -7.57
C ALA A 31 10.04 -9.22 -6.87
N THR A 32 9.48 -10.42 -6.70
CA THR A 32 8.19 -10.58 -6.00
C THR A 32 8.32 -10.19 -4.54
N GLY A 33 9.39 -10.58 -3.85
CA GLY A 33 9.61 -10.23 -2.45
C GLY A 33 9.71 -8.72 -2.20
N VAL A 34 10.41 -7.99 -3.06
CA VAL A 34 10.52 -6.52 -2.96
C VAL A 34 9.15 -5.87 -3.20
N VAL A 35 8.41 -6.33 -4.20
CA VAL A 35 7.08 -5.78 -4.52
C VAL A 35 6.09 -6.06 -3.39
N THR A 36 6.04 -7.28 -2.85
CA THR A 36 5.12 -7.61 -1.75
C THR A 36 5.44 -6.84 -0.48
N LEU A 37 6.71 -6.72 -0.11
CA LEU A 37 7.13 -5.93 1.05
C LEU A 37 6.78 -4.44 0.90
N SER A 38 7.01 -3.87 -0.29
CA SER A 38 6.67 -2.47 -0.57
C SER A 38 5.17 -2.19 -0.47
N LEU A 39 4.34 -3.16 -0.83
CA LEU A 39 2.88 -3.05 -0.79
C LEU A 39 2.26 -3.50 0.54
N ALA A 40 3.03 -4.06 1.47
CA ALA A 40 2.52 -4.58 2.74
C ALA A 40 1.79 -3.49 3.57
N GLY A 41 2.19 -2.23 3.45
CA GLY A 41 1.53 -1.09 4.12
C GLY A 41 0.10 -0.80 3.65
N LEU A 42 -0.36 -1.39 2.53
CA LEU A 42 -1.77 -1.30 2.10
C LEU A 42 -2.66 -2.32 2.79
N TYR A 43 -2.10 -3.28 3.52
CA TYR A 43 -2.85 -4.29 4.26
C TYR A 43 -3.98 -3.72 5.14
N PRO A 44 -3.74 -2.71 6.01
CA PRO A 44 -4.80 -2.12 6.85
C PRO A 44 -5.96 -1.50 6.08
N VAL A 45 -5.70 -0.96 4.88
CA VAL A 45 -6.74 -0.40 4.01
C VAL A 45 -7.63 -1.52 3.45
N LEU A 46 -7.02 -2.66 3.10
CA LEU A 46 -7.71 -3.83 2.57
C LEU A 46 -8.47 -4.60 3.65
N SER A 47 -7.96 -4.62 4.89
CA SER A 47 -8.57 -5.36 6.01
C SER A 47 -9.83 -4.69 6.57
N GLY A 48 -10.29 -3.57 6.01
CA GLY A 48 -11.59 -2.98 6.36
C GLY A 48 -11.66 -2.45 7.79
N GLY A 49 -10.57 -1.84 8.27
CA GLY A 49 -10.40 -1.43 9.67
C GLY A 49 -11.32 -0.31 10.13
N ALA A 50 -12.43 -0.74 10.75
CA ALA A 50 -13.28 -0.04 11.71
C ALA A 50 -14.28 0.99 11.17
N ASN A 51 -15.52 0.86 11.66
CA ASN A 51 -16.52 1.91 11.65
C ASN A 51 -15.95 3.10 12.43
N ARG A 52 -15.35 4.06 11.72
CA ARG A 52 -14.75 5.26 12.31
C ARG A 52 -15.69 6.44 12.09
N LEU A 53 -16.12 7.03 13.18
CA LEU A 53 -16.92 8.24 13.16
C LEU A 53 -16.00 9.46 13.12
N ARG A 54 -16.43 10.49 12.39
CA ARG A 54 -15.72 11.77 12.38
C ARG A 54 -16.09 12.59 13.62
N PRO A 55 -15.10 13.28 14.22
CA PRO A 55 -15.39 14.10 15.38
C PRO A 55 -16.39 15.21 15.05
N PRO A 56 -17.22 15.63 16.02
CA PRO A 56 -18.19 16.70 15.81
C PRO A 56 -17.47 17.99 15.41
N GLY A 57 -17.99 18.66 14.38
CA GLY A 57 -17.38 19.89 13.84
C GLY A 57 -16.34 19.66 12.75
N ALA A 58 -15.91 18.41 12.50
CA ALA A 58 -15.23 18.07 11.25
C ALA A 58 -16.17 18.32 10.05
N LEU A 59 -15.61 18.58 8.87
CA LEU A 59 -16.39 18.75 7.64
C LEU A 59 -17.31 17.52 7.45
N LYS A 60 -18.61 17.73 7.68
CA LYS A 60 -19.60 16.66 7.92
C LYS A 60 -20.06 15.91 6.67
N LYS A 61 -19.78 16.43 5.47
CA LYS A 61 -20.36 15.87 4.24
C LYS A 61 -19.52 14.69 3.76
N LEU A 62 -20.15 13.53 3.60
CA LEU A 62 -19.56 12.31 3.02
C LEU A 62 -18.88 12.55 1.65
N LYS A 63 -19.33 13.57 0.90
CA LYS A 63 -18.75 13.97 -0.40
C LYS A 63 -17.47 14.80 -0.30
N ASP A 64 -17.11 15.26 0.90
CA ASP A 64 -16.00 16.19 1.16
C ASP A 64 -14.86 15.55 1.97
N GLU A 65 -14.76 14.22 1.93
CA GLU A 65 -13.73 13.43 2.61
C GLU A 65 -12.31 13.96 2.34
N GLN A 66 -12.02 14.27 1.07
CA GLN A 66 -10.74 14.83 0.67
C GLN A 66 -10.51 16.23 1.22
N LYS A 67 -11.55 17.05 1.37
CA LYS A 67 -11.44 18.39 1.97
C LYS A 67 -11.13 18.28 3.46
N PHE A 68 -11.68 17.28 4.14
CA PHE A 68 -11.32 17.00 5.52
C PHE A 68 -9.84 16.59 5.63
N PHE A 69 -9.36 15.67 4.81
CA PHE A 69 -7.94 15.29 4.80
C PHE A 69 -7.02 16.45 4.44
N ALA A 70 -7.44 17.35 3.54
CA ALA A 70 -6.68 18.55 3.18
C ALA A 70 -6.67 19.61 4.29
N ALA A 71 -7.77 19.74 5.05
CA ALA A 71 -7.86 20.70 6.15
C ALA A 71 -7.15 20.22 7.42
N CYS A 72 -7.08 18.90 7.64
CA CYS A 72 -6.43 18.33 8.80
C CYS A 72 -4.90 18.41 8.68
N ILE A 73 -4.29 19.37 9.38
CA ILE A 73 -2.83 19.49 9.49
C ILE A 73 -2.20 18.58 10.56
N LYS A 74 -2.99 17.65 11.12
CA LYS A 74 -2.52 16.64 12.10
C LYS A 74 -1.87 17.23 13.36
N CYS A 75 -2.37 18.36 13.85
CA CYS A 75 -1.82 19.07 15.00
C CYS A 75 -2.17 18.45 16.37
N GLY A 76 -3.12 17.51 16.42
CA GLY A 76 -3.51 16.82 17.66
C GLY A 76 -4.34 17.64 18.67
N GLN A 77 -4.62 18.93 18.41
CA GLN A 77 -5.36 19.79 19.34
C GLN A 77 -6.76 19.27 19.69
N CYS A 78 -7.43 18.62 18.72
CA CYS A 78 -8.75 18.01 18.94
C CYS A 78 -8.74 16.93 20.04
N VAL A 79 -7.64 16.17 20.18
CA VAL A 79 -7.50 15.16 21.25
C VAL A 79 -7.26 15.82 22.60
N GLN A 80 -6.42 16.86 22.64
CA GLN A 80 -6.08 17.57 23.87
C GLN A 80 -7.29 18.27 24.50
N VAL A 81 -8.17 18.84 23.68
CA VAL A 81 -9.38 19.55 24.17
C VAL A 81 -10.56 18.62 24.44
N CYS A 82 -10.47 17.33 24.11
CA CYS A 82 -11.59 16.41 24.25
C CYS A 82 -11.80 16.08 25.74
N PRO A 83 -12.89 16.54 26.39
CA PRO A 83 -13.06 16.39 27.83
C PRO A 83 -13.23 14.93 28.26
N VAL A 84 -13.71 14.07 27.35
CA VAL A 84 -13.98 12.66 27.59
C VAL A 84 -12.97 11.73 26.91
N ASN A 85 -11.93 12.27 26.28
CA ASN A 85 -10.91 11.49 25.54
C ASN A 85 -11.49 10.52 24.50
N ALA A 86 -12.60 10.88 23.85
CA ALA A 86 -13.26 10.05 22.84
C ALA A 86 -12.58 10.11 21.45
N ILE A 87 -11.80 11.16 21.19
CA ILE A 87 -11.13 11.37 19.90
C ILE A 87 -9.74 10.73 19.95
N LYS A 88 -9.44 9.86 18.98
CA LYS A 88 -8.15 9.20 18.79
C LYS A 88 -7.51 9.65 17.48
N LEU A 89 -6.18 9.61 17.40
CA LEU A 89 -5.44 9.86 16.16
C LEU A 89 -5.07 8.53 15.54
N ALA A 90 -5.18 8.44 14.22
CA ALA A 90 -4.82 7.21 13.54
C ALA A 90 -3.32 6.96 13.55
N ASP A 91 -2.92 5.74 13.90
CA ASP A 91 -1.53 5.32 14.03
C ASP A 91 -1.00 4.59 12.79
N LEU A 92 0.30 4.28 12.78
CA LEU A 92 1.04 3.69 11.66
C LEU A 92 0.46 2.35 11.18
N ASP A 93 -0.07 1.56 12.11
CA ASP A 93 -0.67 0.26 11.86
C ASP A 93 -2.07 0.35 11.24
N GLU A 94 -2.67 1.54 11.23
CA GLU A 94 -4.02 1.77 10.70
C GLU A 94 -4.03 2.23 9.22
N GLY A 95 -2.84 2.41 8.63
CA GLY A 95 -2.68 2.66 7.20
C GLY A 95 -2.96 4.10 6.77
N VAL A 96 -3.95 4.29 5.90
CA VAL A 96 -4.19 5.60 5.27
C VAL A 96 -4.90 6.52 6.24
N GLY A 97 -4.33 7.72 6.43
CA GLY A 97 -4.87 8.71 7.37
C GLY A 97 -4.07 8.86 8.65
N LEU A 98 -2.80 8.49 8.67
CA LEU A 98 -1.88 8.72 9.79
C LEU A 98 -2.04 10.11 10.41
N GLY A 99 -2.29 10.18 11.71
CA GLY A 99 -2.49 11.42 12.48
C GLY A 99 -3.85 12.09 12.25
N VAL A 100 -4.78 11.46 11.56
CA VAL A 100 -6.13 11.98 11.33
C VAL A 100 -7.03 11.57 12.51
N PRO A 101 -7.84 12.49 13.06
CA PRO A 101 -8.68 12.19 14.20
C PRO A 101 -9.93 11.40 13.81
N TYR A 102 -10.30 10.44 14.66
CA TYR A 102 -11.50 9.62 14.54
C TYR A 102 -12.06 9.27 15.93
N ILE A 103 -13.29 8.73 15.93
CA ILE A 103 -13.96 8.17 17.10
C ILE A 103 -14.33 6.72 16.75
N ASP A 104 -14.12 5.80 17.69
CA ASP A 104 -14.58 4.41 17.56
C ASP A 104 -16.12 4.36 17.58
N ALA A 105 -16.74 3.70 16.60
CA ALA A 105 -18.19 3.50 16.58
C ALA A 105 -18.65 2.32 17.45
#